data_AF-D6SL49-F1
#
_entry.id   AF-D6SL49-F1
#
_cell.length_a   1.000
_cell.length_b   1.000
_cell.length_c   1.000
_cell.angle_alpha   90.00
_cell.angle_beta   90.00
_cell.angle_gamma   90.00
#
_symmetry.space_group_name_H-M   'P 1'
#
loop_
_entity.id
_entity.type
_entity.pdbx_description
1 polymer ?
#
loop_
_entity_poly.entity_id
_entity_poly.type
_entity_poly.pdbx_seq_one_letter_code
_entity_poly.pdbx_strand_id
1 'polypeptide(L)'
;MTLSVRLDENTRHKLQKTAEALRVTRTEVVRRSLQEYCERTLKEIEQSPYELIKDLAGSAASGQGDLSTRGEEIMRRRFGRNQ
;
A
#
# COMPACT_ATOMS: atom_id res chain seq x y z
N MET A 1 -4.89 -23.55 6.32
CA MET A 1 -4.90 -22.99 7.69
C MET A 1 -6.35 -22.81 8.14
N THR A 2 -6.61 -22.76 9.44
CA THR A 2 -7.94 -22.49 10.01
C THR A 2 -7.92 -21.14 10.73
N LEU A 3 -8.93 -20.30 10.47
CA LEU A 3 -9.09 -18.99 11.10
C LEU A 3 -10.47 -18.94 11.79
N SER A 4 -10.50 -18.52 13.04
CA SER A 4 -11.74 -18.30 13.80
C SER A 4 -11.84 -16.83 14.19
N VAL A 5 -12.94 -16.18 13.82
CA VAL A 5 -13.18 -14.74 14.05
C VAL A 5 -14.55 -14.57 14.70
N ARG A 6 -14.61 -13.76 15.76
CA ARG A 6 -15.88 -13.34 16.37
C ARG A 6 -16.47 -12.20 15.56
N LEU A 7 -17.71 -12.36 15.10
CA LEU A 7 -18.46 -11.35 14.38
C LEU A 7 -19.57 -10.79 15.27
N ASP A 8 -19.78 -9.48 15.19
CA ASP A 8 -20.96 -8.85 15.77
C ASP A 8 -22.25 -9.35 15.08
N GLU A 9 -23.39 -9.15 15.73
CA GLU A 9 -24.68 -9.67 15.25
C GLU A 9 -25.07 -9.10 13.88
N ASN A 10 -24.78 -7.82 13.63
CA ASN A 10 -25.13 -7.15 12.39
C ASN A 10 -24.33 -7.72 11.22
N THR A 11 -23.02 -7.90 11.40
CA THR A 11 -22.14 -8.50 10.39
C THR A 11 -22.52 -9.95 10.11
N ARG A 12 -22.88 -10.72 11.15
CA ARG A 12 -23.36 -12.10 10.99
C ARG A 12 -24.64 -12.17 10.18
N HIS A 13 -25.58 -11.27 10.44
CA HIS A 13 -26.86 -11.20 9.71
C HIS A 13 -26.66 -10.84 8.24
N LYS A 14 -25.81 -9.85 7.96
CA LYS A 14 -25.43 -9.48 6.59
C LYS A 14 -24.78 -10.65 5.86
N LEU A 15 -23.84 -11.35 6.50
CA LEU A 15 -23.18 -12.52 5.93
C LEU A 15 -24.18 -13.62 5.56
N GLN A 16 -25.14 -13.90 6.45
CA GLN A 16 -26.19 -14.88 6.20
C GLN A 16 -27.06 -14.49 5.01
N LYS A 17 -27.57 -13.25 4.97
CA LYS A 17 -28.38 -12.75 3.87
C LYS A 17 -27.65 -12.78 2.53
N THR A 18 -26.36 -12.43 2.51
CA THR A 18 -25.55 -12.48 1.29
C THR A 18 -25.34 -13.91 0.81
N ALA A 19 -25.10 -14.84 1.72
CA ALA A 19 -24.98 -16.26 1.39
C ALA A 19 -26.28 -16.81 0.77
N GLU A 20 -27.43 -16.48 1.35
CA GLU A 20 -28.75 -16.85 0.84
C GLU A 20 -29.03 -16.26 -0.54
N ALA A 21 -28.79 -14.95 -0.72
CA ALA A 21 -29.02 -14.26 -1.98
C ALA A 21 -28.17 -14.82 -3.12
N LEU A 22 -26.91 -15.18 -2.82
CA LEU A 22 -25.98 -15.75 -3.80
C LEU A 22 -26.09 -17.27 -3.94
N ARG A 23 -26.93 -17.93 -3.12
CA ARG A 23 -27.08 -19.40 -3.04
C ARG A 23 -25.74 -20.12 -2.82
N VAL A 24 -24.89 -19.56 -1.98
CA VAL A 24 -23.60 -20.14 -1.60
C VAL A 24 -23.47 -20.28 -0.09
N THR A 25 -22.43 -20.94 0.40
CA THR A 25 -22.18 -21.06 1.83
C THR A 25 -21.64 -19.76 2.42
N ARG A 26 -21.87 -19.53 3.72
CA ARG A 26 -21.24 -18.41 4.46
C ARG A 26 -19.72 -18.40 4.30
N THR A 27 -19.10 -19.58 4.36
CA THR A 27 -17.65 -19.75 4.19
C THR A 27 -17.19 -19.30 2.81
N GLU A 28 -17.98 -19.57 1.76
CA GLU A 28 -17.69 -19.13 0.40
C GLU A 28 -17.74 -17.60 0.29
N VAL A 29 -18.75 -16.96 0.89
CA VAL A 29 -18.83 -15.48 0.93
C VAL A 29 -17.61 -14.90 1.64
N VAL A 30 -17.25 -15.43 2.82
CA VAL A 30 -16.06 -14.98 3.56
C VAL A 30 -14.80 -15.13 2.72
N ARG A 31 -14.62 -16.27 2.04
CA ARG A 31 -13.45 -16.50 1.19
C ARG A 31 -13.34 -15.47 0.08
N ARG A 32 -14.43 -15.24 -0.67
CA ARG A 32 -14.46 -14.27 -1.78
C ARG A 32 -14.18 -12.86 -1.29
N SER A 33 -14.82 -12.45 -0.19
CA SER A 33 -14.62 -11.12 0.39
C SER A 33 -13.19 -10.91 0.88
N LEU A 34 -12.58 -11.91 1.51
CA LEU A 34 -11.18 -11.83 1.94
C LEU A 34 -10.24 -11.74 0.74
N GLN A 35 -10.45 -12.56 -0.28
CA GLN A 35 -9.64 -12.53 -1.49
C GLN A 35 -9.70 -11.16 -2.18
N GLU A 36 -10.91 -10.64 -2.42
CA GLU A 36 -11.10 -9.33 -3.04
C GLU A 36 -10.50 -8.19 -2.22
N TYR A 37 -10.69 -8.24 -0.89
CA TYR A 37 -10.11 -7.24 0.01
C TYR A 37 -8.58 -7.27 -0.04
N CYS A 38 -7.96 -8.44 0.09
CA CYS A 38 -6.50 -8.58 0.06
C CYS A 38 -5.91 -8.17 -1.30
N GLU A 39 -6.51 -8.61 -2.41
CA GLU A 39 -6.05 -8.24 -3.75
C GLU A 39 -6.11 -6.72 -3.97
N ARG A 40 -7.23 -6.09 -3.59
CA ARG A 40 -7.37 -4.63 -3.68
C ARG A 40 -6.34 -3.90 -2.82
N THR A 41 -6.21 -4.29 -1.55
CA THR A 41 -5.30 -3.63 -0.61
C THR A 41 -3.83 -3.82 -1.01
N LEU A 42 -3.43 -5.01 -1.44
CA LEU A 42 -2.06 -5.25 -1.91
C LEU A 42 -1.75 -4.42 -3.16
N LYS A 43 -2.68 -4.36 -4.11
CA LYS A 43 -2.53 -3.52 -5.31
C LYS A 43 -2.37 -2.04 -4.97
N GLU A 44 -3.16 -1.53 -4.02
CA GLU A 44 -3.03 -0.14 -3.55
C GLU A 44 -1.67 0.13 -2.89
N ILE A 45 -1.15 -0.82 -2.12
CA ILE A 45 0.17 -0.71 -1.49
C ILE A 45 1.30 -0.77 -2.53
N GLU A 46 1.24 -1.71 -3.47
CA GLU A 46 2.22 -1.83 -4.56
C GLU A 46 2.23 -0.59 -5.46
N GLN A 47 1.09 0.08 -5.61
CA GLN A 47 0.97 1.33 -6.35
C GLN A 47 1.43 2.56 -5.54
N SER A 48 1.80 2.41 -4.27
CA SER A 48 2.36 3.51 -3.50
C SER A 48 3.67 4.00 -4.15
N PRO A 49 3.83 5.30 -4.41
CA PRO A 49 5.07 5.86 -4.96
C PRO A 49 6.31 5.44 -4.18
N TYR A 50 6.17 5.21 -2.87
CA TYR A 50 7.25 4.76 -2.02
C TYR A 50 7.70 3.33 -2.33
N GLU A 51 6.77 2.39 -2.52
CA GLU A 51 7.11 1.00 -2.89
C GLU A 51 7.68 0.95 -4.32
N LEU A 52 7.18 1.79 -5.25
CA LEU A 52 7.71 1.89 -6.61
C LEU A 52 9.16 2.37 -6.68
N ILE A 53 9.59 3.23 -5.74
CA ILE A 53 10.97 3.76 -5.71
C ILE A 53 11.85 3.09 -4.66
N LYS A 54 11.34 2.10 -3.93
CA LYS A 54 12.04 1.48 -2.79
C LYS A 54 13.39 0.89 -3.18
N ASP A 55 13.44 0.25 -4.35
CA ASP A 55 14.66 -0.32 -4.90
C ASP A 55 15.61 0.76 -5.46
N LEU A 56 15.10 1.97 -5.72
CA LEU A 56 15.89 3.12 -6.16
C LEU A 56 16.41 3.94 -4.97
N ALA A 57 15.67 3.99 -3.87
CA ALA A 57 16.01 4.76 -2.69
C ALA A 57 17.29 4.22 -2.05
N GLY A 58 18.37 5.00 -2.12
CA GLY A 58 19.70 4.61 -1.62
C GLY A 58 20.53 3.76 -2.58
N SER A 59 20.00 3.38 -3.75
CA SER A 59 20.76 2.67 -4.80
C SER A 59 21.88 3.53 -5.41
N ALA A 60 21.73 4.84 -5.34
CA ALA A 60 22.72 5.80 -5.81
C ALA A 60 22.95 6.88 -4.75
N ALA A 61 24.22 7.27 -4.59
CA ALA A 61 24.63 8.37 -3.73
C ALA A 61 25.63 9.25 -4.50
N SER A 62 25.56 10.56 -4.30
CA SER A 62 26.53 11.51 -4.86
C SER A 62 27.90 11.45 -4.17
N GLY A 63 27.99 10.78 -3.01
CA GLY A 63 29.15 10.82 -2.11
C GLY A 63 29.26 12.09 -1.26
N GLN A 64 28.45 13.12 -1.53
CA GLN A 64 28.35 14.33 -0.71
C GLN A 64 27.16 14.24 0.25
N GLY A 65 27.47 14.15 1.55
CA GLY A 65 26.46 14.08 2.61
C GLY A 65 25.78 15.41 2.96
N ASP A 66 26.26 16.53 2.42
CA ASP A 66 25.76 17.87 2.71
C ASP A 66 24.82 18.44 1.63
N LEU A 67 24.44 17.65 0.62
CA LEU A 67 23.56 18.10 -0.47
C LEU A 67 22.16 18.52 0.03
N SER A 68 21.64 17.89 1.08
CA SER A 68 20.33 18.23 1.65
C SER A 68 20.37 19.47 2.54
N THR A 69 21.52 19.78 3.15
CA THR A 69 21.67 20.89 4.09
C THR A 69 22.23 22.15 3.44
N ARG A 70 23.06 22.00 2.41
CA ARG A 70 23.75 23.09 1.70
C ARG A 70 23.36 23.20 0.23
N GLY A 71 22.25 22.58 -0.17
CA GLY A 71 21.81 22.50 -1.56
C GLY A 71 21.78 23.85 -2.28
N GLU A 72 21.27 24.90 -1.63
CA GLU A 72 21.21 26.24 -2.21
C GLU A 72 22.60 26.82 -2.53
N GLU A 73 23.53 26.73 -1.57
CA GLU A 73 24.91 27.22 -1.74
C GLU A 73 25.61 26.49 -2.90
N ILE A 74 25.45 25.16 -2.96
CA ILE A 74 26.02 24.31 -3.99
C ILE A 74 25.45 24.67 -5.36
N MET A 75 24.14 24.85 -5.47
CA MET A 75 23.48 25.22 -6.72
C MET A 75 23.88 26.62 -7.20
N ARG A 76 23.96 27.61 -6.30
CA ARG A 76 24.45 28.96 -6.64
C ARG A 76 25.90 28.95 -7.09
N ARG A 77 26.79 28.16 -6.47
CA ARG A 77 28.18 28.03 -6.95
C ARG A 77 28.25 27.39 -8.33
N ARG A 78 27.40 26.40 -8.60
CA ARG A 78 27.42 25.62 -9.86
C ARG A 78 26.81 26.38 -11.03
N PHE A 79 25.75 27.15 -10.79
CA PHE A 79 24.96 27.81 -11.85
C PHE A 79 24.94 29.34 -11.78
N GLY A 80 25.45 29.94 -10.70
CA GLY A 80 25.47 31.39 -10.50
C GLY A 80 26.56 32.15 -11.27
N ARG A 81 27.32 31.49 -12.14
CA ARG A 81 28.18 32.16 -13.13
C ARG A 81 27.41 32.32 -14.42
N ASN A 82 26.57 33.36 -14.48
CA ASN A 82 26.08 34.01 -15.70
C ASN A 82 25.24 35.25 -15.33
N GLN A 83 25.85 36.20 -14.59
CA GLN A 83 25.50 37.62 -14.62
C GLN A 83 26.78 38.44 -14.58
#